data_AF-A0A0F9C7I4-F1
#
_entry.id   AF-A0A0F9C7I4-F1
#
_cell.length_a   1.000
_cell.length_b   1.000
_cell.length_c   1.000
_cell.angle_alpha   90.00
_cell.angle_beta   90.00
_cell.angle_gamma   90.00
#
_symmetry.space_group_name_H-M   'P 1'
#
loop_
_entity.id
_entity.type
_entity.pdbx_description
1 polymer ?
#
loop_
_entity_poly.entity_id
_entity_poly.type
_entity_poly.pdbx_seq_one_letter_code
_entity_poly.pdbx_strand_id
1 'polypeptide(L)'
;MGLEDHPTVKKYREKKAEGSDLPEPEKLDSDWLKRLVLNAGADDIGLIGIDHPGIADQRQDILEIFPRTKSLISIMCRLNRDNIRSASRAISDLEFLQTFEKVNSVARAVVAFLNEKGLRAMNSSSGFPMDMAKWPGKMWPISHKPVAVAAGLGVMGLNRLLLHPRFGSFNVLGTILFDREVSAYDSPLEFTPCIDCKLCASVCPVGAVGADGSFNFATCMTHNYRDRLGGFQDWIERVVSSKDVKSYRKKVRDSETVSMWQSLSYGICNKSSYCMAVCPAGESVIGPFLDDRKGFVEEVVKPLQNKTESIYVVPGSDGEAHVVRRFPHKTVKRIGNGLRPNSAIGFLQSLPIVFQPHQSEGIDATYHFSFTGEEDCSGTVVIRNMTIEVKE
;
A
#
# COMPACT_ATOMS: atom_id res chain seq x y z
N MET A 1 35.42 -33.72 16.42
CA MET A 1 34.15 -34.36 16.07
C MET A 1 33.78 -33.87 14.68
N GLY A 2 33.81 -34.74 13.67
CA GLY A 2 33.52 -34.35 12.29
C GLY A 2 32.01 -34.13 12.08
N LEU A 3 31.63 -33.47 10.98
CA LEU A 3 30.22 -33.32 10.58
C LEU A 3 29.48 -34.68 10.57
N GLU A 4 30.20 -35.72 10.15
CA GLU A 4 29.74 -37.11 10.08
C GLU A 4 29.42 -37.74 11.44
N ASP A 5 30.07 -37.25 12.50
CA ASP A 5 29.87 -37.75 13.86
C ASP A 5 28.69 -37.08 14.56
N HIS A 6 28.17 -35.98 14.00
CA HIS A 6 27.12 -35.19 14.62
C HIS A 6 25.80 -36.00 14.69
N PRO A 7 25.16 -36.14 15.87
CA PRO A 7 23.96 -36.95 16.04
C PRO A 7 22.81 -36.61 15.07
N THR A 8 22.61 -35.33 14.77
CA THR A 8 21.60 -34.88 13.79
C THR A 8 21.91 -35.33 12.36
N VAL A 9 23.19 -35.39 11.97
CA VAL A 9 23.61 -35.80 10.62
C VAL A 9 23.42 -37.29 10.44
N LYS A 10 23.78 -38.09 11.45
CA LYS A 10 23.51 -39.54 11.49
C LYS A 10 22.02 -39.83 11.37
N LYS A 11 21.20 -39.21 12.23
CA LYS A 11 19.73 -39.36 12.22
C LYS A 11 19.08 -38.93 10.90
N TYR A 12 19.59 -37.89 10.25
CA TYR A 12 19.11 -37.47 8.93
C TYR A 12 19.42 -38.53 7.86
N ARG A 13 20.64 -39.09 7.86
CA ARG A 13 21.04 -40.10 6.90
C ARG A 13 20.32 -41.43 7.10
N GLU A 14 20.10 -41.83 8.34
CA GLU A 14 19.26 -42.99 8.70
C GLU A 14 17.83 -42.80 8.13
N LYS A 15 17.20 -41.65 8.42
CA LYS A 15 15.87 -41.32 7.86
C LYS A 15 15.83 -41.27 6.33
N LYS A 16 16.89 -40.75 5.69
CA LYS A 16 17.01 -40.70 4.22
C LYS A 16 17.22 -42.11 3.62
N ALA A 17 17.87 -43.01 4.34
CA ALA A 17 18.03 -44.40 3.93
C ALA A 17 16.74 -45.22 4.12
N GLU A 18 15.91 -44.85 5.11
CA GLU A 18 14.63 -45.51 5.43
C GLU A 18 13.44 -45.02 4.58
N GLY A 19 13.51 -43.81 4.02
CA GLY A 19 12.44 -43.20 3.23
C GLY A 19 12.87 -42.92 1.79
N SER A 20 12.21 -43.58 0.83
CA SER A 20 12.31 -43.37 -0.61
C SER A 20 12.35 -41.90 -0.99
N ASP A 21 13.19 -41.53 -1.97
CA ASP A 21 13.07 -40.27 -2.72
C ASP A 21 11.60 -40.03 -3.03
N LEU A 22 10.98 -39.06 -2.37
CA LEU A 22 9.59 -38.70 -2.61
C LEU A 22 9.53 -38.25 -4.08
N PRO A 23 8.63 -38.82 -4.92
CA PRO A 23 8.37 -38.26 -6.24
C PRO A 23 8.06 -36.77 -6.07
N GLU A 24 8.71 -35.90 -6.84
CA GLU A 24 8.31 -34.49 -6.87
C GLU A 24 6.82 -34.44 -7.25
N PRO A 25 5.93 -33.92 -6.38
CA PRO A 25 4.52 -34.10 -6.62
C PRO A 25 4.07 -33.19 -7.75
N GLU A 26 3.36 -33.79 -8.70
CA GLU A 26 1.98 -33.43 -9.06
C GLU A 26 1.47 -32.11 -8.45
N LYS A 27 0.95 -31.22 -9.30
CA LYS A 27 0.36 -29.94 -8.91
C LYS A 27 -0.49 -30.07 -7.65
N LEU A 28 -0.30 -29.19 -6.66
CA LEU A 28 -1.09 -29.24 -5.42
C LEU A 28 -2.55 -28.90 -5.72
N ASP A 29 -3.48 -29.62 -5.12
CA ASP A 29 -4.92 -29.35 -5.29
C ASP A 29 -5.29 -27.92 -4.82
N SER A 30 -5.77 -27.10 -5.75
CA SER A 30 -6.14 -25.70 -5.50
C SER A 30 -7.28 -25.56 -4.50
N ASP A 31 -8.27 -26.45 -4.55
CA ASP A 31 -9.45 -26.39 -3.68
C ASP A 31 -9.09 -26.71 -2.23
N TRP A 32 -8.23 -27.70 -2.02
CA TRP A 32 -7.65 -28.00 -0.72
C TRP A 32 -6.87 -26.81 -0.17
N LEU A 33 -6.01 -26.19 -0.99
CA LEU A 33 -5.23 -25.04 -0.57
C LEU A 33 -6.12 -23.85 -0.20
N LYS A 34 -7.16 -23.57 -1.01
CA LYS A 34 -8.15 -22.53 -0.72
C LYS A 34 -8.86 -22.78 0.61
N ARG A 35 -9.34 -24.01 0.85
CA ARG A 35 -9.95 -24.41 2.13
C ARG A 35 -9.01 -24.24 3.31
N LEU A 36 -7.73 -24.60 3.16
CA LEU A 36 -6.72 -24.41 4.21
C LEU A 36 -6.61 -22.93 4.60
N VAL A 37 -6.49 -22.03 3.62
CA VAL A 37 -6.31 -20.60 3.89
C VAL A 37 -7.57 -19.94 4.47
N LEU A 38 -8.75 -20.31 3.98
CA LEU A 38 -10.02 -19.85 4.54
C LEU A 38 -10.18 -20.32 5.99
N ASN A 39 -9.88 -21.60 6.28
CA ASN A 39 -9.91 -22.14 7.63
C ASN A 39 -8.87 -21.50 8.56
N ALA A 40 -7.75 -21.00 8.01
CA ALA A 40 -6.75 -20.25 8.77
C ALA A 40 -7.21 -18.82 9.14
N GLY A 41 -8.30 -18.33 8.55
CA GLY A 41 -8.96 -17.09 8.94
C GLY A 41 -8.97 -15.98 7.89
N ALA A 42 -8.52 -16.24 6.66
CA ALA A 42 -8.72 -15.33 5.54
C ALA A 42 -10.22 -15.19 5.21
N ASP A 43 -10.64 -14.00 4.81
CA ASP A 43 -12.01 -13.75 4.35
C ASP A 43 -12.16 -14.03 2.84
N ASP A 44 -11.07 -13.99 2.07
CA ASP A 44 -10.99 -14.49 0.69
C ASP A 44 -9.55 -14.85 0.28
N ILE A 45 -9.40 -15.63 -0.80
CA ILE A 45 -8.14 -16.14 -1.35
C ILE A 45 -8.19 -16.23 -2.88
N GLY A 46 -7.09 -15.85 -3.53
CA GLY A 46 -6.86 -16.13 -4.94
C GLY A 46 -5.46 -16.70 -5.20
N LEU A 47 -5.31 -17.48 -6.26
CA LEU A 47 -4.08 -18.19 -6.65
C LEU A 47 -3.62 -17.73 -8.04
N ILE A 48 -2.34 -17.40 -8.18
CA ILE A 48 -1.73 -17.13 -9.50
C ILE A 48 -0.37 -17.82 -9.64
N GLY A 49 0.03 -18.10 -10.87
CA GLY A 49 1.40 -18.53 -11.17
C GLY A 49 2.38 -17.35 -11.14
N ILE A 50 3.66 -17.63 -10.87
CA ILE A 50 4.74 -16.62 -10.87
C ILE A 50 4.91 -15.93 -12.22
N ASP A 51 4.56 -16.60 -13.32
CA ASP A 51 4.67 -16.07 -14.68
C ASP A 51 3.40 -15.33 -15.15
N HIS A 52 2.45 -15.02 -14.26
CA HIS A 52 1.25 -14.26 -14.62
C HIS A 52 1.62 -12.84 -15.08
N PRO A 53 1.14 -12.38 -16.26
CA PRO A 53 1.59 -11.11 -16.85
C PRO A 53 1.29 -9.88 -15.99
N GLY A 54 0.22 -9.91 -15.20
CA GLY A 54 -0.15 -8.84 -14.28
C GLY A 54 0.82 -8.58 -13.11
N ILE A 55 1.87 -9.40 -12.95
CA ILE A 55 2.93 -9.21 -11.94
C ILE A 55 4.34 -9.31 -12.54
N ALA A 56 4.47 -9.17 -13.87
CA ALA A 56 5.74 -9.35 -14.56
C ALA A 56 6.84 -8.39 -14.05
N ASP A 57 6.46 -7.18 -13.65
CA ASP A 57 7.32 -6.14 -13.06
C ASP A 57 7.89 -6.50 -11.68
N GLN A 58 7.36 -7.54 -11.03
CA GLN A 58 7.75 -7.99 -9.70
C GLN A 58 8.40 -9.37 -9.68
N ARG A 59 8.36 -10.08 -10.81
CA ARG A 59 8.81 -11.48 -10.90
C ARG A 59 10.24 -11.66 -10.39
N GLN A 60 11.14 -10.77 -10.81
CA GLN A 60 12.54 -10.83 -10.43
C GLN A 60 12.71 -10.65 -8.91
N ASP A 61 12.12 -9.60 -8.34
CA ASP A 61 12.15 -9.33 -6.90
C ASP A 61 11.59 -10.51 -6.08
N ILE A 62 10.50 -11.14 -6.54
CA ILE A 62 9.91 -12.31 -5.88
C ILE A 62 10.89 -13.49 -5.86
N LEU A 63 11.61 -13.74 -6.96
CA LEU A 63 12.60 -14.81 -7.05
C LEU A 63 13.87 -14.50 -6.26
N GLU A 64 14.23 -13.23 -6.06
CA GLU A 64 15.32 -12.85 -5.16
C GLU A 64 14.97 -13.12 -3.69
N ILE A 65 13.70 -12.91 -3.31
CA ILE A 65 13.20 -13.17 -1.95
C ILE A 65 13.02 -14.69 -1.71
N PHE A 66 12.38 -15.39 -2.64
CA PHE A 66 12.17 -16.84 -2.57
C PHE A 66 12.35 -17.51 -3.95
N PRO A 67 13.58 -17.97 -4.27
CA PRO A 67 13.95 -18.46 -5.61
C PRO A 67 13.15 -19.64 -6.14
N ARG A 68 12.42 -20.36 -5.26
CA ARG A 68 11.64 -21.54 -5.62
C ARG A 68 10.19 -21.23 -5.91
N THR A 69 9.78 -19.96 -5.87
CA THR A 69 8.39 -19.56 -6.07
C THR A 69 7.88 -20.03 -7.43
N LYS A 70 6.80 -20.81 -7.42
CA LYS A 70 6.03 -21.21 -8.62
C LYS A 70 4.63 -20.63 -8.60
N SER A 71 4.04 -20.49 -7.41
CA SER A 71 2.71 -19.91 -7.21
C SER A 71 2.73 -18.81 -6.15
N LEU A 72 1.81 -17.87 -6.27
CA LEU A 72 1.49 -16.88 -5.25
C LEU A 72 0.07 -17.11 -4.74
N ILE A 73 -0.08 -17.06 -3.43
CA ILE A 73 -1.36 -17.15 -2.74
C ILE A 73 -1.70 -15.74 -2.23
N SER A 74 -2.61 -15.06 -2.90
CA SER A 74 -3.15 -13.78 -2.44
C SER A 74 -4.21 -14.04 -1.38
N ILE A 75 -4.07 -13.39 -0.23
CA ILE A 75 -5.04 -13.50 0.87
C ILE A 75 -5.61 -12.14 1.19
N MET A 76 -6.85 -12.12 1.64
CA MET A 76 -7.54 -10.91 2.02
C MET A 76 -8.27 -11.09 3.36
N CYS A 77 -8.16 -10.10 4.24
CA CYS A 77 -8.99 -10.00 5.43
C CYS A 77 -9.79 -8.70 5.41
N ARG A 78 -11.06 -8.78 5.83
CA ARG A 78 -11.98 -7.64 5.83
C ARG A 78 -11.72 -6.71 7.02
N LEU A 79 -11.84 -5.41 6.75
CA LEU A 79 -11.90 -4.37 7.78
C LEU A 79 -13.34 -4.22 8.27
N ASN A 80 -13.52 -3.87 9.54
CA ASN A 80 -14.79 -3.37 10.05
C ASN A 80 -15.10 -2.01 9.41
N ARG A 81 -16.16 -1.98 8.62
CA ARG A 81 -16.59 -0.82 7.85
C ARG A 81 -16.87 0.41 8.71
N ASP A 82 -17.52 0.22 9.85
CA ASP A 82 -17.98 1.35 10.68
C ASP A 82 -16.82 1.95 11.47
N ASN A 83 -15.84 1.12 11.87
CA ASN A 83 -14.58 1.61 12.41
C ASN A 83 -13.83 2.50 11.41
N ILE A 84 -13.76 2.08 10.13
CA ILE A 84 -13.13 2.88 9.06
C ILE A 84 -13.93 4.15 8.74
N ARG A 85 -15.26 4.11 8.82
CA ARG A 85 -16.14 5.28 8.61
C ARG A 85 -16.10 6.28 9.75
N SER A 86 -15.59 5.90 10.91
CA SER A 86 -15.51 6.78 12.06
C SER A 86 -14.75 8.07 11.76
N ALA A 87 -15.30 9.21 12.21
CA ALA A 87 -14.56 10.47 12.21
C ALA A 87 -13.37 10.44 13.19
N SER A 88 -13.36 9.51 14.15
CA SER A 88 -12.25 9.28 15.07
C SER A 88 -11.11 8.54 14.37
N ARG A 89 -9.97 9.23 14.20
CA ARG A 89 -8.76 8.61 13.62
C ARG A 89 -8.29 7.42 14.44
N ALA A 90 -8.34 7.50 15.77
CA ALA A 90 -7.87 6.43 16.64
C ALA A 90 -8.63 5.11 16.41
N ILE A 91 -9.95 5.18 16.16
CA ILE A 91 -10.76 4.00 15.87
C ILE A 91 -10.40 3.41 14.50
N SER A 92 -10.30 4.26 13.46
CA SER A 92 -9.90 3.79 12.12
C SER A 92 -8.48 3.24 12.09
N ASP A 93 -7.54 3.84 12.82
CA ASP A 93 -6.15 3.39 12.86
C ASP A 93 -6.00 2.07 13.61
N LEU A 94 -6.71 1.89 14.73
CA LEU A 94 -6.74 0.62 15.46
C LEU A 94 -7.24 -0.53 14.57
N GLU A 95 -8.30 -0.28 13.79
CA GLU A 95 -8.86 -1.25 12.85
C GLU A 95 -7.83 -1.67 11.78
N PHE A 96 -7.05 -0.72 11.25
CA PHE A 96 -5.96 -1.05 10.33
C PHE A 96 -4.90 -1.92 11.02
N LEU A 97 -4.43 -1.52 12.20
CA LEU A 97 -3.37 -2.25 12.92
C LEU A 97 -3.78 -3.69 13.21
N GLN A 98 -4.99 -3.89 13.73
CA GLN A 98 -5.53 -5.21 14.05
C GLN A 98 -5.71 -6.07 12.80
N THR A 99 -6.17 -5.48 11.69
CA THR A 99 -6.38 -6.25 10.46
C THR A 99 -5.07 -6.57 9.75
N PHE A 100 -4.07 -5.69 9.77
CA PHE A 100 -2.70 -6.01 9.32
C PHE A 100 -2.12 -7.18 10.14
N GLU A 101 -2.29 -7.16 11.46
CA GLU A 101 -1.86 -8.25 12.33
C GLU A 101 -2.61 -9.56 12.01
N LYS A 102 -3.93 -9.49 11.77
CA LYS A 102 -4.73 -10.65 11.34
C LYS A 102 -4.19 -11.25 10.06
N VAL A 103 -3.97 -10.45 9.01
CA VAL A 103 -3.43 -10.95 7.72
C VAL A 103 -2.07 -11.62 7.91
N ASN A 104 -1.17 -10.99 8.68
CA ASN A 104 0.15 -11.56 8.97
C ASN A 104 0.03 -12.89 9.74
N SER A 105 -0.91 -12.98 10.70
CA SER A 105 -1.14 -14.18 11.50
C SER A 105 -1.70 -15.33 10.66
N VAL A 106 -2.68 -15.05 9.79
CA VAL A 106 -3.23 -16.01 8.83
C VAL A 106 -2.12 -16.52 7.92
N ALA A 107 -1.33 -15.62 7.31
CA ALA A 107 -0.27 -16.00 6.40
C ALA A 107 0.79 -16.89 7.08
N ARG A 108 1.19 -16.52 8.30
CA ARG A 108 2.13 -17.30 9.11
C ARG A 108 1.58 -18.68 9.47
N ALA A 109 0.29 -18.79 9.83
CA ALA A 109 -0.34 -20.07 10.16
C ALA A 109 -0.38 -21.01 8.96
N VAL A 110 -0.74 -20.50 7.79
CA VAL A 110 -0.72 -21.26 6.52
C VAL A 110 0.69 -21.73 6.20
N VAL A 111 1.70 -20.85 6.27
CA VAL A 111 3.10 -21.21 6.01
C VAL A 111 3.61 -22.27 6.99
N ALA A 112 3.31 -22.13 8.27
CA ALA A 112 3.70 -23.12 9.29
C ALA A 112 3.11 -24.49 8.96
N PHE A 113 1.82 -24.55 8.65
CA PHE A 113 1.15 -25.79 8.29
C PHE A 113 1.74 -26.43 7.02
N LEU A 114 1.98 -25.64 5.97
CA LEU A 114 2.60 -26.14 4.73
C LEU A 114 4.00 -26.71 5.00
N ASN A 115 4.81 -26.02 5.80
CA ASN A 115 6.15 -26.47 6.18
C ASN A 115 6.12 -27.78 6.99
N GLU A 116 5.14 -27.96 7.89
CA GLU A 116 4.94 -29.24 8.60
C GLU A 116 4.61 -30.41 7.66
N LYS A 117 4.00 -30.13 6.51
CA LYS A 117 3.75 -31.10 5.44
C LYS A 117 4.92 -31.27 4.47
N GLY A 118 6.07 -30.64 4.74
CA GLY A 118 7.26 -30.68 3.88
C GLY A 118 7.16 -29.83 2.62
N LEU A 119 6.11 -29.01 2.48
CA LEU A 119 5.94 -28.06 1.39
C LEU A 119 6.58 -26.72 1.77
N ARG A 120 7.24 -26.04 0.84
CA ARG A 120 7.95 -24.80 1.19
C ARG A 120 7.11 -23.59 0.82
N ALA A 121 6.86 -22.76 1.82
CA ALA A 121 6.17 -21.50 1.64
C ALA A 121 6.84 -20.39 2.45
N MET A 122 6.63 -19.14 2.00
CA MET A 122 7.10 -17.94 2.69
C MET A 122 6.02 -16.87 2.63
N ASN A 123 5.67 -16.26 3.77
CA ASN A 123 4.77 -15.12 3.78
C ASN A 123 5.55 -13.81 3.82
N SER A 124 5.04 -12.80 3.12
CA SER A 124 5.52 -11.43 3.20
C SER A 124 4.77 -10.65 4.28
N SER A 125 5.28 -9.47 4.65
CA SER A 125 4.56 -8.53 5.51
C SER A 125 3.41 -7.90 4.72
N SER A 126 2.19 -7.95 5.26
CA SER A 126 1.01 -7.31 4.66
C SER A 126 1.15 -5.78 4.51
N GLY A 127 2.00 -5.19 5.34
CA GLY A 127 2.37 -3.78 5.32
C GLY A 127 3.79 -3.61 5.85
N PHE A 128 3.93 -3.15 7.08
CA PHE A 128 5.23 -3.03 7.75
C PHE A 128 5.55 -4.32 8.56
N PRO A 129 6.84 -4.65 8.79
CA PRO A 129 8.05 -3.94 8.38
C PRO A 129 8.37 -4.06 6.88
N MET A 130 9.28 -3.21 6.41
CA MET A 130 9.76 -3.12 5.03
C MET A 130 11.29 -2.85 5.04
N ASP A 131 11.94 -2.93 3.88
CA ASP A 131 13.37 -2.71 3.73
C ASP A 131 13.72 -1.21 3.73
N MET A 132 13.82 -0.60 4.92
CA MET A 132 14.08 0.84 5.05
C MET A 132 15.36 1.31 4.33
N ALA A 133 16.36 0.44 4.17
CA ALA A 133 17.60 0.76 3.46
C ALA A 133 17.38 1.12 1.98
N LYS A 134 16.25 0.72 1.39
CA LYS A 134 15.87 1.04 0.01
C LYS A 134 15.12 2.36 -0.12
N TRP A 135 14.85 3.07 0.97
CA TRP A 135 14.19 4.39 0.93
C TRP A 135 15.05 5.41 0.17
N PRO A 136 14.49 6.21 -0.76
CA PRO A 136 13.06 6.42 -1.03
C PRO A 136 12.43 5.53 -2.12
N GLY A 137 13.16 4.53 -2.63
CA GLY A 137 12.69 3.60 -3.67
C GLY A 137 11.75 2.50 -3.18
N LYS A 138 11.74 1.36 -3.88
CA LYS A 138 10.87 0.20 -3.57
C LYS A 138 11.34 -0.51 -2.29
N MET A 139 10.82 -0.07 -1.15
CA MET A 139 11.09 -0.64 0.17
C MET A 139 10.24 -1.88 0.50
N TRP A 140 9.14 -2.11 -0.21
CA TRP A 140 8.29 -3.28 0.03
C TRP A 140 8.73 -4.47 -0.82
N PRO A 141 8.74 -5.69 -0.25
CA PRO A 141 9.11 -6.91 -0.97
C PRO A 141 8.11 -7.29 -2.08
N ILE A 142 6.81 -7.15 -1.82
CA ILE A 142 5.74 -7.54 -2.75
C ILE A 142 4.70 -6.43 -2.81
N SER A 143 4.31 -6.01 -4.02
CA SER A 143 3.14 -5.17 -4.24
C SER A 143 1.88 -6.05 -4.22
N HIS A 144 1.20 -6.13 -3.07
CA HIS A 144 0.04 -7.02 -2.90
C HIS A 144 -1.15 -6.71 -3.81
N LYS A 145 -1.36 -5.45 -4.19
CA LYS A 145 -2.51 -5.05 -5.02
C LYS A 145 -2.47 -5.67 -6.42
N PRO A 146 -1.37 -5.56 -7.21
CA PRO A 146 -1.27 -6.28 -8.49
C PRO A 146 -1.49 -7.80 -8.36
N VAL A 147 -0.93 -8.42 -7.32
CA VAL A 147 -1.14 -9.86 -7.05
C VAL A 147 -2.62 -10.17 -6.83
N ALA A 148 -3.31 -9.38 -6.01
CA ALA A 148 -4.73 -9.54 -5.73
C ALA A 148 -5.62 -9.30 -6.97
N VAL A 149 -5.27 -8.32 -7.81
CA VAL A 149 -5.96 -8.09 -9.09
C VAL A 149 -5.80 -9.28 -10.03
N ALA A 150 -4.56 -9.75 -10.20
CA ALA A 150 -4.26 -10.93 -11.01
C ALA A 150 -5.01 -12.18 -10.50
N ALA A 151 -5.12 -12.32 -9.18
CA ALA A 151 -5.79 -13.43 -8.52
C ALA A 151 -7.32 -13.31 -8.44
N GLY A 152 -7.93 -12.30 -9.08
CA GLY A 152 -9.39 -12.14 -9.13
C GLY A 152 -10.04 -11.61 -7.85
N LEU A 153 -9.26 -11.15 -6.86
CA LEU A 153 -9.81 -10.62 -5.60
C LEU A 153 -10.40 -9.21 -5.72
N GLY A 154 -10.17 -8.52 -6.84
CA GLY A 154 -10.71 -7.18 -7.05
C GLY A 154 -10.04 -6.44 -8.18
N VAL A 155 -10.41 -5.17 -8.33
CA VAL A 155 -9.79 -4.25 -9.29
C VAL A 155 -9.33 -2.97 -8.59
N MET A 156 -8.42 -2.24 -9.22
CA MET A 156 -8.03 -0.92 -8.71
C MET A 156 -9.15 0.10 -8.94
N GLY A 157 -9.69 0.66 -7.86
CA GLY A 157 -10.69 1.72 -7.93
C GLY A 157 -10.10 3.10 -8.23
N LEU A 158 -10.99 4.09 -8.43
CA LEU A 158 -10.61 5.50 -8.61
C LEU A 158 -9.73 6.02 -7.45
N ASN A 159 -9.99 5.54 -6.23
CA ASN A 159 -9.22 5.86 -5.03
C ASN A 159 -7.88 5.11 -4.89
N ARG A 160 -7.47 4.34 -5.90
CA ARG A 160 -6.28 3.47 -5.93
C ARG A 160 -6.26 2.39 -4.84
N LEU A 161 -7.42 2.03 -4.30
CA LEU A 161 -7.58 0.87 -3.42
C LEU A 161 -8.07 -0.33 -4.23
N LEU A 162 -7.79 -1.55 -3.76
CA LEU A 162 -8.41 -2.74 -4.32
C LEU A 162 -9.89 -2.75 -3.91
N LEU A 163 -10.78 -2.80 -4.90
CA LEU A 163 -12.21 -2.96 -4.69
C LEU A 163 -12.58 -4.43 -4.87
N HIS A 164 -12.89 -5.08 -3.75
CA HIS A 164 -13.41 -6.44 -3.74
C HIS A 164 -14.88 -6.45 -4.21
N PRO A 165 -15.33 -7.43 -5.02
CA PRO A 165 -16.70 -7.48 -5.52
C PRO A 165 -17.73 -7.55 -4.40
N ARG A 166 -17.42 -8.27 -3.32
CA ARG A 166 -18.26 -8.35 -2.12
C ARG A 166 -18.04 -7.21 -1.11
N PHE A 167 -16.79 -6.95 -0.71
CA PHE A 167 -16.46 -6.11 0.44
C PHE A 167 -15.99 -4.68 0.09
N GLY A 168 -15.94 -4.33 -1.19
CA GLY A 168 -15.48 -3.01 -1.62
C GLY A 168 -14.04 -2.75 -1.24
N SER A 169 -13.74 -1.52 -0.83
CA SER A 169 -12.41 -1.11 -0.38
C SER A 169 -12.06 -1.53 1.05
N PHE A 170 -12.95 -2.19 1.79
CA PHE A 170 -12.76 -2.51 3.22
C PHE A 170 -11.96 -3.81 3.40
N ASN A 171 -10.74 -3.83 2.89
CA ASN A 171 -9.88 -5.00 2.91
C ASN A 171 -8.40 -4.65 3.15
N VAL A 172 -7.68 -5.64 3.69
CA VAL A 172 -6.22 -5.66 3.80
C VAL A 172 -5.72 -6.94 3.14
N LEU A 173 -4.59 -6.83 2.44
CA LEU A 173 -4.06 -7.88 1.56
C LEU A 173 -2.76 -8.46 2.11
N GLY A 174 -2.53 -9.74 1.84
CA GLY A 174 -1.25 -10.40 2.06
C GLY A 174 -0.90 -11.31 0.88
N THR A 175 0.35 -11.76 0.82
CA THR A 175 0.80 -12.71 -0.19
C THR A 175 1.72 -13.74 0.43
N ILE A 176 1.46 -15.01 0.11
CA ILE A 176 2.33 -16.15 0.42
C ILE A 176 2.95 -16.63 -0.88
N LEU A 177 4.27 -16.78 -0.89
CA LEU A 177 5.04 -17.37 -1.98
C LEU A 177 5.14 -18.88 -1.76
N PHE A 178 4.90 -19.66 -2.81
CA PHE A 178 4.76 -21.12 -2.70
C PHE A 178 5.60 -21.86 -3.75
N ASP A 179 6.25 -22.96 -3.34
CA ASP A 179 7.25 -23.67 -4.16
C ASP A 179 6.68 -24.76 -5.08
N ARG A 180 5.35 -24.88 -5.17
CA ARG A 180 4.66 -25.79 -6.09
C ARG A 180 3.71 -25.04 -7.00
N GLU A 181 3.47 -25.61 -8.16
CA GLU A 181 2.30 -25.27 -8.97
C GLU A 181 1.04 -25.83 -8.30
N VAL A 182 -0.10 -25.22 -8.59
CA VAL A 182 -1.41 -25.72 -8.17
C VAL A 182 -2.22 -26.22 -9.36
N SER A 183 -3.23 -27.05 -9.11
CA SER A 183 -4.05 -27.69 -10.14
C SER A 183 -4.83 -26.68 -10.99
N ALA A 184 -5.27 -25.55 -10.40
CA ALA A 184 -5.90 -24.43 -11.08
C ALA A 184 -5.49 -23.07 -10.48
N TYR A 185 -5.36 -22.07 -11.34
CA TYR A 185 -5.15 -20.66 -10.96
C TYR A 185 -6.42 -19.85 -11.21
N ASP A 186 -6.58 -18.76 -10.46
CA ASP A 186 -7.64 -17.79 -10.62
C ASP A 186 -7.32 -16.79 -11.75
N SER A 187 -8.33 -16.01 -12.13
CA SER A 187 -8.23 -15.00 -13.20
C SER A 187 -8.78 -13.66 -12.74
N PRO A 188 -8.31 -12.54 -13.32
CA PRO A 188 -8.84 -11.21 -13.02
C PRO A 188 -10.36 -11.13 -13.22
N LEU A 189 -11.01 -10.25 -12.46
CA LEU A 189 -12.42 -9.95 -12.66
C LEU A 189 -12.69 -9.31 -14.02
N GLU A 190 -13.79 -9.71 -14.66
CA GLU A 190 -14.25 -9.17 -15.93
C GLU A 190 -15.02 -7.84 -15.80
N PHE A 191 -15.25 -7.37 -14.57
CA PHE A 191 -15.97 -6.14 -14.28
C PHE A 191 -15.29 -5.32 -13.19
N THR A 192 -15.66 -4.05 -13.09
CA THR A 192 -15.22 -3.17 -12.01
C THR A 192 -16.31 -3.01 -10.94
N PRO A 193 -16.02 -3.26 -9.65
CA PRO A 193 -16.93 -2.89 -8.57
C PRO A 193 -17.07 -1.38 -8.37
N CYS A 194 -16.20 -0.57 -9.00
CA CYS A 194 -16.34 0.89 -8.96
C CYS A 194 -17.59 1.35 -9.71
N ILE A 195 -18.50 2.04 -9.03
CA ILE A 195 -19.76 2.56 -9.61
C ILE A 195 -19.68 4.01 -10.06
N ASP A 196 -18.46 4.53 -10.25
CA ASP A 196 -18.17 5.90 -10.67
C ASP A 196 -18.83 7.05 -9.87
N CYS A 197 -19.16 6.81 -8.60
CA CYS A 197 -19.85 7.79 -7.74
C CYS A 197 -19.04 9.07 -7.40
N LYS A 198 -17.72 9.07 -7.65
CA LYS A 198 -16.76 10.14 -7.32
C LYS A 198 -16.71 10.57 -5.85
N LEU A 199 -17.31 9.83 -4.91
CA LEU A 199 -17.32 10.19 -3.48
C LEU A 199 -15.90 10.27 -2.89
N CYS A 200 -15.01 9.37 -3.30
CA CYS A 200 -13.61 9.38 -2.87
C CYS A 200 -12.85 10.64 -3.28
N ALA A 201 -13.11 11.17 -4.48
CA ALA A 201 -12.57 12.45 -4.93
C ALA A 201 -13.19 13.62 -4.13
N SER A 202 -14.51 13.56 -3.91
CA SER A 202 -15.23 14.62 -3.19
C SER A 202 -14.81 14.79 -1.73
N VAL A 203 -14.36 13.73 -1.07
CA VAL A 203 -13.96 13.73 0.35
C VAL A 203 -12.45 13.91 0.54
N CYS A 204 -11.65 13.79 -0.53
CA CYS A 204 -10.20 13.86 -0.44
C CYS A 204 -9.77 15.25 0.04
N PRO A 205 -9.16 15.39 1.23
CA PRO A 205 -8.90 16.71 1.80
C PRO A 205 -7.85 17.49 1.01
N VAL A 206 -6.92 16.79 0.35
CA VAL A 206 -5.80 17.37 -0.41
C VAL A 206 -5.95 17.26 -1.93
N GLY A 207 -7.11 16.79 -2.42
CA GLY A 207 -7.35 16.69 -3.87
C GLY A 207 -6.46 15.68 -4.59
N ALA A 208 -5.87 14.72 -3.86
CA ALA A 208 -4.99 13.71 -4.43
C ALA A 208 -5.72 12.68 -5.31
N VAL A 209 -7.05 12.51 -5.14
CA VAL A 209 -7.89 11.66 -5.98
C VAL A 209 -8.71 12.59 -6.89
N GLY A 210 -8.39 12.62 -8.18
CA GLY A 210 -9.12 13.40 -9.18
C GLY A 210 -10.42 12.71 -9.61
N ALA A 211 -11.44 13.51 -9.95
CA ALA A 211 -12.69 12.97 -10.48
C ALA A 211 -12.53 12.40 -11.90
N ASP A 212 -11.46 12.80 -12.60
CA ASP A 212 -11.07 12.43 -13.95
C ASP A 212 -10.25 11.12 -14.03
N GLY A 213 -9.90 10.50 -12.89
CA GLY A 213 -9.02 9.32 -12.86
C GLY A 213 -7.58 9.61 -12.43
N SER A 214 -7.19 10.89 -12.37
CA SER A 214 -5.85 11.28 -11.94
C SER A 214 -5.62 10.95 -10.46
N PHE A 215 -4.36 10.68 -10.11
CA PHE A 215 -3.96 10.45 -8.73
C PHE A 215 -2.59 11.06 -8.45
N ASN A 216 -2.52 11.97 -7.47
CA ASN A 216 -1.27 12.57 -7.03
C ASN A 216 -0.76 11.87 -5.76
N PHE A 217 0.20 10.95 -5.94
CA PHE A 217 0.74 10.15 -4.84
C PHE A 217 1.49 10.99 -3.80
N ALA A 218 2.35 11.93 -4.21
CA ALA A 218 3.10 12.77 -3.29
C ALA A 218 2.16 13.62 -2.41
N THR A 219 1.09 14.17 -2.99
CA THR A 219 0.08 14.95 -2.25
C THR A 219 -0.69 14.06 -1.27
N CYS A 220 -1.08 12.84 -1.67
CA CYS A 220 -1.70 11.87 -0.77
C CYS A 220 -0.78 11.50 0.40
N MET A 221 0.47 11.14 0.09
CA MET A 221 1.47 10.72 1.07
C MET A 221 1.78 11.84 2.06
N THR A 222 2.04 13.06 1.58
CA THR A 222 2.38 14.23 2.43
C THR A 222 1.35 14.44 3.54
N HIS A 223 0.06 14.25 3.23
CA HIS A 223 -0.98 14.34 4.22
C HIS A 223 -1.18 13.06 5.01
N ASN A 224 -1.52 11.97 4.32
CA ASN A 224 -1.94 10.74 4.97
C ASN A 224 -0.83 10.14 5.84
N TYR A 225 0.41 10.20 5.34
CA TYR A 225 1.57 9.55 5.94
C TYR A 225 2.39 10.57 6.76
N ARG A 226 1.77 11.65 7.26
CA ARG A 226 2.46 12.71 8.01
C ARG A 226 3.36 12.21 9.14
N ASP A 227 2.96 11.15 9.83
CA ASP A 227 3.67 10.64 11.01
C ASP A 227 4.59 9.44 10.67
N ARG A 228 4.87 9.20 9.39
CA ARG A 228 5.67 8.05 8.94
C ARG A 228 6.52 8.39 7.71
N LEU A 229 7.52 7.56 7.41
CA LEU A 229 8.39 7.71 6.22
C LEU A 229 8.94 9.15 6.08
N GLY A 230 8.73 9.80 4.93
CA GLY A 230 9.12 11.19 4.68
C GLY A 230 8.55 12.20 5.69
N GLY A 231 7.38 11.91 6.29
CA GLY A 231 6.83 12.74 7.35
C GLY A 231 7.68 12.74 8.63
N PHE A 232 8.28 11.61 8.98
CA PHE A 232 9.24 11.54 10.08
C PHE A 232 10.53 12.30 9.75
N GLN A 233 11.03 12.20 8.51
CA GLN A 233 12.20 12.96 8.05
C GLN A 233 11.95 14.49 8.10
N ASP A 234 10.82 14.99 7.57
CA ASP A 234 10.43 16.41 7.68
C ASP A 234 10.36 16.86 9.15
N TRP A 235 9.86 16.01 10.05
CA TRP A 235 9.81 16.34 11.47
C TRP A 235 11.21 16.50 12.08
N ILE A 236 12.13 15.55 11.81
CA ILE A 236 13.53 15.65 12.26
C ILE A 236 14.21 16.89 11.68
N GLU A 237 14.00 17.20 10.41
CA GLU A 237 14.55 18.40 9.77
C GLU A 237 14.02 19.69 10.42
N ARG A 238 12.76 19.70 10.85
CA ARG A 238 12.19 20.83 11.61
C ARG A 238 12.79 20.96 12.99
N VAL A 239 13.12 19.85 13.66
CA VAL A 239 13.87 19.86 14.92
C VAL A 239 15.26 20.45 14.69
N VAL A 240 16.02 19.90 13.76
CA VAL A 240 17.42 20.31 13.46
C VAL A 240 17.51 21.76 12.97
N SER A 241 16.59 22.19 12.11
CA SER A 241 16.57 23.57 11.57
C SER A 241 16.02 24.63 12.53
N SER A 242 15.62 24.25 13.75
CA SER A 242 15.10 25.18 14.75
C SER A 242 16.19 25.65 15.69
N LYS A 243 16.33 26.97 15.83
CA LYS A 243 17.33 27.58 16.71
C LYS A 243 17.15 27.24 18.19
N ASP A 244 15.90 27.18 18.63
CA ASP A 244 15.50 26.93 20.02
C ASP A 244 14.10 26.30 20.08
N VAL A 245 13.69 25.89 21.29
CA VAL A 245 12.39 25.26 21.54
C VAL A 245 11.22 26.17 21.13
N LYS A 246 11.35 27.49 21.31
CA LYS A 246 10.31 28.46 20.92
C LYS A 246 10.12 28.49 19.41
N SER A 247 11.21 28.45 18.66
CA SER A 247 11.23 28.41 17.20
C SER A 247 10.68 27.09 16.66
N TYR A 248 11.02 25.97 17.31
CA TYR A 248 10.44 24.66 16.99
C TYR A 248 8.93 24.65 17.21
N ARG A 249 8.44 25.11 18.37
CA ARG A 249 7.00 25.15 18.70
C ARG A 249 6.17 26.05 17.79
N LYS A 250 6.78 27.05 17.13
CA LYS A 250 6.14 27.83 16.06
C LYS A 250 5.92 27.01 14.78
N LYS A 251 6.82 26.07 14.48
CA LYS A 251 6.76 25.22 13.28
C LYS A 251 5.94 23.94 13.49
N VAL A 252 6.02 23.35 14.68
CA VAL A 252 5.40 22.07 15.06
C VAL A 252 4.66 22.26 16.38
N ARG A 253 3.34 22.04 16.40
CA ARG A 253 2.54 22.13 17.63
C ARG A 253 2.85 20.96 18.55
N ASP A 254 2.60 21.14 19.84
CA ASP A 254 2.78 20.07 20.83
C ASP A 254 1.96 18.82 20.47
N SER A 255 0.73 18.98 19.98
CA SER A 255 -0.10 17.85 19.53
C SER A 255 0.47 17.08 18.33
N GLU A 256 1.26 17.72 17.47
CA GLU A 256 1.93 17.06 16.34
C GLU A 256 3.14 16.25 16.84
N THR A 257 3.84 16.77 17.84
CA THR A 257 4.94 16.06 18.51
C THR A 257 4.41 14.82 19.22
N VAL A 258 3.31 14.95 19.97
CA VAL A 258 2.67 13.81 20.66
C VAL A 258 2.09 12.79 19.67
N SER A 259 1.54 13.24 18.55
CA SER A 259 1.06 12.35 17.48
C SER A 259 2.20 11.53 16.86
N MET A 260 3.37 12.15 16.66
CA MET A 260 4.57 11.45 16.20
C MET A 260 5.03 10.41 17.23
N TRP A 261 5.08 10.77 18.52
CA TRP A 261 5.39 9.82 19.60
C TRP A 261 4.44 8.62 19.61
N GLN A 262 3.13 8.85 19.46
CA GLN A 262 2.14 7.78 19.40
C GLN A 262 2.43 6.84 18.21
N SER A 263 2.70 7.40 17.03
CA SER A 263 2.98 6.58 15.83
C SER A 263 4.24 5.72 15.99
N LEU A 264 5.26 6.22 16.71
CA LEU A 264 6.49 5.48 16.98
C LEU A 264 6.34 4.42 18.08
N SER A 265 5.47 4.68 19.06
CA SER A 265 5.36 3.84 20.27
C SER A 265 4.26 2.78 20.16
N TYR A 266 3.16 3.12 19.48
CA TYR A 266 1.97 2.27 19.36
C TYR A 266 1.89 1.54 18.02
N GLY A 267 2.50 2.11 16.98
CA GLY A 267 2.40 1.63 15.62
C GLY A 267 1.84 2.70 14.69
N ILE A 268 1.84 2.38 13.41
CA ILE A 268 1.73 3.38 12.36
C ILE A 268 0.31 3.94 12.25
N CYS A 269 0.13 5.25 12.46
CA CYS A 269 -1.16 5.94 12.38
C CYS A 269 -1.30 6.77 11.08
N ASN A 270 -2.51 6.80 10.52
CA ASN A 270 -2.85 7.54 9.31
C ASN A 270 -3.50 8.90 9.64
N LYS A 271 -3.32 9.91 8.79
CA LYS A 271 -4.12 11.14 8.88
C LYS A 271 -5.46 11.03 8.16
N SER A 272 -5.57 10.14 7.17
CA SER A 272 -6.78 9.98 6.38
C SER A 272 -7.01 8.54 5.91
N SER A 273 -8.26 8.13 5.91
CA SER A 273 -8.76 6.91 5.28
C SER A 273 -10.06 7.21 4.52
N TYR A 274 -10.29 8.49 4.19
CA TYR A 274 -11.62 8.99 3.82
C TYR A 274 -12.13 8.40 2.51
N CYS A 275 -11.24 8.22 1.53
CA CYS A 275 -11.59 7.60 0.26
C CYS A 275 -11.99 6.12 0.38
N MET A 276 -11.56 5.43 1.44
CA MET A 276 -12.00 4.08 1.80
C MET A 276 -13.35 4.15 2.51
N ALA A 277 -13.46 5.00 3.53
CA ALA A 277 -14.66 5.18 4.35
C ALA A 277 -15.94 5.46 3.53
N VAL A 278 -15.83 6.38 2.57
CA VAL A 278 -16.99 6.80 1.76
C VAL A 278 -17.29 5.88 0.58
N CYS A 279 -16.47 4.86 0.31
CA CYS A 279 -16.66 4.01 -0.85
C CYS A 279 -17.91 3.13 -0.65
N PRO A 280 -18.92 3.23 -1.53
CA PRO A 280 -20.10 2.37 -1.46
C PRO A 280 -19.95 1.09 -2.27
N ALA A 281 -18.83 0.89 -2.99
CA ALA A 281 -18.62 -0.27 -3.84
C ALA A 281 -18.64 -1.57 -3.01
N GLY A 282 -19.13 -2.64 -3.62
CA GLY A 282 -19.19 -3.99 -3.03
C GLY A 282 -20.61 -4.42 -2.69
N GLU A 283 -20.97 -5.66 -3.02
CA GLU A 283 -22.31 -6.22 -2.80
C GLU A 283 -22.78 -6.07 -1.33
N SER A 284 -21.90 -6.32 -0.36
CA SER A 284 -22.25 -6.19 1.07
C SER A 284 -22.14 -4.76 1.61
N VAL A 285 -21.80 -3.79 0.76
CA VAL A 285 -21.49 -2.40 1.14
C VAL A 285 -22.47 -1.42 0.51
N ILE A 286 -22.95 -1.70 -0.70
CA ILE A 286 -23.66 -0.76 -1.56
C ILE A 286 -25.10 -0.45 -1.12
N GLY A 287 -25.75 -1.34 -0.37
CA GLY A 287 -27.16 -1.23 0.03
C GLY A 287 -27.55 0.14 0.58
N PRO A 288 -26.95 0.63 1.68
CA PRO A 288 -27.29 1.94 2.26
C PRO A 288 -27.15 3.11 1.29
N PHE A 289 -26.22 3.03 0.33
CA PHE A 289 -26.06 4.07 -0.68
C PHE A 289 -27.16 4.03 -1.74
N LEU A 290 -27.65 2.85 -2.12
CA LEU A 290 -28.75 2.71 -3.09
C LEU A 290 -30.10 3.04 -2.47
N ASP A 291 -30.31 2.65 -1.22
CA ASP A 291 -31.57 2.84 -0.50
C ASP A 291 -31.82 4.32 -0.18
N ASP A 292 -30.78 5.04 0.28
CA ASP A 292 -30.86 6.49 0.52
C ASP A 292 -29.51 7.18 0.25
N ARG A 293 -29.33 7.66 -0.98
CA ARG A 293 -28.12 8.42 -1.38
C ARG A 293 -27.93 9.69 -0.55
N LYS A 294 -29.01 10.37 -0.18
CA LYS A 294 -28.93 11.63 0.55
C LYS A 294 -28.54 11.37 2.00
N GLY A 295 -29.20 10.41 2.64
CA GLY A 295 -28.85 9.92 3.98
C GLY A 295 -27.41 9.43 4.05
N PHE A 296 -26.97 8.64 3.06
CA PHE A 296 -25.57 8.18 2.99
C PHE A 296 -24.56 9.33 2.95
N VAL A 297 -24.84 10.37 2.15
CA VAL A 297 -23.98 11.56 2.10
C VAL A 297 -23.94 12.28 3.44
N GLU A 298 -25.09 12.49 4.08
CA GLU A 298 -25.16 13.18 5.38
C GLU A 298 -24.52 12.38 6.52
N GLU A 299 -24.66 11.05 6.52
CA GLU A 299 -24.15 10.17 7.58
C GLU A 299 -22.68 9.79 7.40
N VAL A 300 -22.23 9.52 6.17
CA VAL A 300 -20.89 8.96 5.92
C VAL A 300 -19.93 9.99 5.35
N VAL A 301 -20.39 10.84 4.42
CA VAL A 301 -19.49 11.74 3.66
C VAL A 301 -19.30 13.06 4.39
N LYS A 302 -20.39 13.71 4.81
CA LYS A 302 -20.37 15.04 5.44
C LYS A 302 -19.57 15.10 6.73
N PRO A 303 -19.59 14.11 7.63
CA PRO A 303 -18.78 14.19 8.86
C PRO A 303 -17.28 14.28 8.56
N LEU A 304 -16.79 13.59 7.52
CA LEU A 304 -15.39 13.64 7.10
C LEU A 304 -15.04 14.97 6.40
N GLN A 305 -15.93 15.49 5.55
CA GLN A 305 -15.77 16.79 4.91
C GLN A 305 -15.76 17.94 5.93
N ASN A 306 -16.71 17.92 6.88
CA ASN A 306 -16.94 19.00 7.84
C ASN A 306 -15.98 18.97 9.04
N LYS A 307 -15.25 17.87 9.25
CA LYS A 307 -14.27 17.73 10.33
C LYS A 307 -13.25 18.87 10.32
N THR A 308 -13.14 19.58 11.45
CA THR A 308 -12.09 20.58 11.67
C THR A 308 -10.79 19.88 12.06
N GLU A 309 -9.76 20.01 11.22
CA GLU A 309 -8.48 19.35 11.42
C GLU A 309 -7.36 20.06 10.67
N SER A 310 -6.13 19.62 10.93
CA SER A 310 -4.98 20.09 10.17
C SER A 310 -4.74 19.25 8.93
N ILE A 311 -4.59 19.94 7.80
CA ILE A 311 -4.25 19.33 6.52
C ILE A 311 -2.83 19.72 6.14
N TYR A 312 -2.04 18.72 5.79
CA TYR A 312 -0.60 18.85 5.58
C TYR A 312 -0.32 18.87 4.07
N VAL A 313 0.31 19.95 3.61
CA VAL A 313 0.54 20.19 2.17
C VAL A 313 1.91 20.82 1.96
N VAL A 314 2.45 20.63 0.75
CA VAL A 314 3.64 21.35 0.30
C VAL A 314 3.25 22.79 -0.05
N PRO A 315 4.02 23.82 0.36
CA PRO A 315 3.75 25.20 -0.02
C PRO A 315 3.63 25.37 -1.55
N GLY A 316 2.60 26.06 -2.02
CA GLY A 316 2.37 26.33 -3.44
C GLY A 316 1.95 25.10 -4.27
N SER A 317 1.60 23.98 -3.62
CA SER A 317 1.14 22.77 -4.32
C SER A 317 -0.34 22.84 -4.72
N ASP A 318 -0.73 21.98 -5.65
CA ASP A 318 -2.15 21.78 -6.01
C ASP A 318 -2.97 21.34 -4.80
N GLY A 319 -2.35 20.58 -3.88
CA GLY A 319 -2.97 20.19 -2.63
C GLY A 319 -3.28 21.37 -1.71
N GLU A 320 -2.41 22.38 -1.63
CA GLU A 320 -2.69 23.60 -0.85
C GLU A 320 -3.86 24.39 -1.47
N ALA A 321 -3.82 24.62 -2.78
CA ALA A 321 -4.88 25.32 -3.49
C ALA A 321 -6.24 24.62 -3.34
N HIS A 322 -6.26 23.28 -3.39
CA HIS A 322 -7.46 22.48 -3.22
C HIS A 322 -8.07 22.64 -1.82
N VAL A 323 -7.26 22.53 -0.76
CA VAL A 323 -7.76 22.65 0.62
C VAL A 323 -8.37 24.03 0.85
N VAL A 324 -7.66 25.09 0.47
CA VAL A 324 -8.11 26.48 0.65
C VAL A 324 -9.44 26.72 -0.06
N ARG A 325 -9.58 26.23 -1.30
CA ARG A 325 -10.79 26.39 -2.10
C ARG A 325 -11.96 25.55 -1.56
N ARG A 326 -11.71 24.28 -1.21
CA ARG A 326 -12.79 23.30 -1.00
C ARG A 326 -13.13 23.03 0.46
N PHE A 327 -12.19 23.22 1.37
CA PHE A 327 -12.32 22.99 2.80
C PHE A 327 -11.74 24.16 3.62
N PRO A 328 -12.25 25.40 3.45
CA PRO A 328 -11.69 26.60 4.08
C PRO A 328 -11.72 26.58 5.61
N HIS A 329 -12.56 25.74 6.21
CA HIS A 329 -12.63 25.52 7.67
C HIS A 329 -11.52 24.60 8.20
N LYS A 330 -10.78 23.90 7.33
CA LYS A 330 -9.64 23.06 7.73
C LYS A 330 -8.36 23.89 7.79
N THR A 331 -7.52 23.64 8.79
CA THR A 331 -6.29 24.40 9.01
C THR A 331 -5.15 23.88 8.13
N VAL A 332 -4.68 24.70 7.18
CA VAL A 332 -3.51 24.35 6.36
C VAL A 332 -2.23 24.36 7.20
N LYS A 333 -1.43 23.30 7.08
CA LYS A 333 -0.10 23.14 7.68
C LYS A 333 0.91 22.86 6.59
N ARG A 334 1.76 23.84 6.33
CA ARG A 334 2.81 23.79 5.30
C ARG A 334 4.01 22.97 5.76
N ILE A 335 4.33 21.89 5.02
CA ILE A 335 5.43 20.96 5.32
C ILE A 335 6.19 20.54 4.05
N GLY A 336 7.38 19.95 4.22
CA GLY A 336 8.02 19.22 3.12
C GLY A 336 7.31 17.90 2.87
N ASN A 337 7.46 17.33 1.66
CA ASN A 337 6.95 15.99 1.33
C ASN A 337 7.86 14.87 1.88
N GLY A 338 9.09 15.19 2.29
CA GLY A 338 10.08 14.25 2.80
C GLY A 338 10.64 13.29 1.75
N LEU A 339 10.32 13.47 0.46
CA LEU A 339 10.89 12.69 -0.64
C LEU A 339 12.18 13.36 -1.09
N ARG A 340 13.31 12.65 -0.93
CA ARG A 340 14.64 13.14 -1.31
C ARG A 340 15.34 12.09 -2.16
N PRO A 341 15.37 12.27 -3.49
CA PRO A 341 16.19 11.44 -4.36
C PRO A 341 17.65 11.47 -3.94
N ASN A 342 18.30 10.31 -3.93
CA ASN A 342 19.71 10.13 -3.55
C ASN A 342 20.58 9.66 -4.73
N SER A 343 20.02 9.64 -5.93
CA SER A 343 20.67 9.30 -7.20
C SER A 343 20.09 10.17 -8.33
N ALA A 344 20.83 10.30 -9.44
CA ALA A 344 20.38 10.99 -10.64
C ALA A 344 19.21 10.25 -11.31
N ILE A 345 19.30 8.92 -11.37
CA ILE A 345 18.19 8.08 -11.84
C ILE A 345 16.97 8.25 -10.92
N GLY A 346 17.17 8.19 -9.60
CA GLY A 346 16.10 8.39 -8.62
C GLY A 346 15.46 9.78 -8.72
N PHE A 347 16.24 10.80 -9.10
CA PHE A 347 15.71 12.13 -9.38
C PHE A 347 14.74 12.10 -10.56
N LEU A 348 15.15 11.55 -11.71
CA LEU A 348 14.29 11.43 -12.89
C LEU A 348 13.01 10.62 -12.58
N GLN A 349 13.13 9.48 -11.90
CA GLN A 349 12.00 8.63 -11.50
C GLN A 349 11.03 9.32 -10.53
N SER A 350 11.52 10.27 -9.73
CA SER A 350 10.69 11.00 -8.78
C SER A 350 9.88 12.13 -9.41
N LEU A 351 10.27 12.65 -10.57
CA LEU A 351 9.62 13.82 -11.17
C LEU A 351 8.12 13.59 -11.45
N PRO A 352 7.67 12.48 -12.08
CA PRO A 352 6.25 12.22 -12.25
C PRO A 352 5.49 12.08 -10.94
N ILE A 353 6.17 11.64 -9.88
CA ILE A 353 5.56 11.39 -8.57
C ILE A 353 5.24 12.70 -7.83
N VAL A 354 6.14 13.68 -7.91
CA VAL A 354 6.01 14.97 -7.20
C VAL A 354 5.37 16.07 -8.05
N PHE A 355 5.14 15.80 -9.34
CA PHE A 355 4.58 16.75 -10.29
C PHE A 355 3.25 17.36 -9.82
N GLN A 356 3.07 18.64 -10.14
CA GLN A 356 1.89 19.44 -9.79
C GLN A 356 1.23 19.91 -11.09
N PRO A 357 0.27 19.15 -11.65
CA PRO A 357 -0.36 19.46 -12.93
C PRO A 357 -0.83 20.90 -13.05
N HIS A 358 -1.58 21.43 -12.08
CA HIS A 358 -2.17 22.76 -12.21
C HIS A 358 -1.14 23.88 -12.03
N GLN A 359 -0.04 23.64 -11.28
CA GLN A 359 1.07 24.59 -11.22
C GLN A 359 1.89 24.64 -12.53
N SER A 360 1.72 23.64 -13.41
CA SER A 360 2.37 23.62 -14.73
C SER A 360 1.50 24.17 -15.86
N GLU A 361 0.35 24.78 -15.54
CA GLU A 361 -0.51 25.43 -16.53
C GLU A 361 0.29 26.50 -17.30
N GLY A 362 0.21 26.45 -18.64
CA GLY A 362 0.96 27.34 -19.52
C GLY A 362 2.43 26.98 -19.73
N ILE A 363 2.95 25.93 -19.08
CA ILE A 363 4.29 25.41 -19.37
C ILE A 363 4.23 24.49 -20.59
N ASP A 364 5.04 24.83 -21.60
CA ASP A 364 5.35 24.00 -22.75
C ASP A 364 6.87 23.99 -22.92
N ALA A 365 7.52 22.96 -22.38
CA ALA A 365 8.97 22.90 -22.32
C ALA A 365 9.49 21.46 -22.39
N THR A 366 10.64 21.31 -23.03
CA THR A 366 11.44 20.07 -23.03
C THR A 366 12.78 20.37 -22.37
N TYR A 367 13.12 19.60 -21.34
CA TYR A 367 14.38 19.68 -20.63
C TYR A 367 15.20 18.42 -20.92
N HIS A 368 16.45 18.60 -21.32
CA HIS A 368 17.41 17.52 -21.47
C HIS A 368 18.41 17.59 -20.31
N PHE A 369 18.46 16.52 -19.53
CA PHE A 369 19.40 16.36 -18.43
C PHE A 369 20.55 15.44 -18.87
N SER A 370 21.76 15.85 -18.53
CA SER A 370 22.96 15.02 -18.61
C SER A 370 23.61 15.05 -17.23
N PHE A 371 23.62 13.91 -16.56
CA PHE A 371 24.28 13.73 -15.28
C PHE A 371 25.64 13.08 -15.52
N THR A 372 26.67 13.60 -14.86
CA THR A 372 28.05 13.09 -14.95
C THR A 372 28.63 13.02 -13.56
N GLY A 373 29.49 12.03 -13.29
CA GLY A 373 30.15 11.87 -12.00
C GLY A 373 29.99 10.46 -11.47
N GLU A 374 29.46 10.30 -10.26
CA GLU A 374 29.20 9.00 -9.65
C GLU A 374 28.19 8.17 -10.46
N GLU A 375 27.23 8.84 -11.10
CA GLU A 375 26.29 8.25 -12.05
C GLU A 375 26.41 8.98 -13.39
N ASP A 376 26.52 8.20 -14.47
CA ASP A 376 26.50 8.69 -15.85
C ASP A 376 25.17 8.26 -16.48
N CYS A 377 24.24 9.21 -16.58
CA CYS A 377 22.94 8.96 -17.18
C CYS A 377 22.38 10.24 -17.80
N SER A 378 21.49 10.06 -18.78
CA SER A 378 20.72 11.14 -19.37
C SER A 378 19.25 10.99 -19.03
N GLY A 379 18.49 12.06 -19.26
CA GLY A 379 17.04 11.96 -19.23
C GLY A 379 16.40 13.12 -19.97
N THR A 380 15.25 12.88 -20.59
CA THR A 380 14.42 13.91 -21.21
C THR A 380 13.12 14.04 -20.45
N VAL A 381 12.81 15.27 -20.03
CA VAL A 381 11.59 15.63 -19.33
C VAL A 381 10.77 16.55 -20.23
N VAL A 382 9.57 16.11 -20.59
CA VAL A 382 8.63 16.91 -21.39
C VAL A 382 7.47 17.32 -20.49
N ILE A 383 7.24 18.63 -20.39
CA ILE A 383 6.08 19.19 -19.68
C ILE A 383 5.23 19.94 -20.70
N ARG A 384 3.97 19.50 -20.84
CA ARG A 384 2.98 20.15 -21.71
C ARG A 384 1.57 19.79 -21.26
N ASN A 385 0.62 20.71 -21.42
CA ASN A 385 -0.81 20.46 -21.14
C ASN A 385 -1.07 19.89 -19.74
N MET A 386 -0.36 20.39 -18.72
CA MET A 386 -0.46 19.90 -17.33
C MET A 386 -0.08 18.41 -17.16
N THR A 387 0.78 17.89 -18.04
CA THR A 387 1.31 16.53 -17.98
C THR A 387 2.83 16.54 -17.98
N ILE A 388 3.42 15.44 -17.49
CA ILE A 388 4.85 15.21 -17.50
C ILE A 388 5.15 13.83 -18.09
N GLU A 389 6.12 13.78 -18.99
CA GLU A 389 6.72 12.55 -19.51
C GLU A 389 8.21 12.57 -19.20
N VAL A 390 8.73 11.48 -18.64
CA VAL A 390 10.16 11.31 -18.33
C VAL A 390 10.67 10.08 -19.06
N LYS A 391 11.74 10.26 -19.84
CA LYS A 391 12.47 9.19 -20.51
C LYS A 391 13.89 9.21 -19.99
N GLU A 392 14.35 8.07 -19.48
CA GLU A 392 15.74 7.84 -19.09
C GLU A 392 16.56 7.43 -20.31
#